data_AF-A0A0K0FW34-F1
#
_entry.id   AF-A0A0K0FW34-F1
#
_cell.length_a   1.000
_cell.length_b   1.000
_cell.length_c   1.000
_cell.angle_alpha   90.00
_cell.angle_beta   90.00
_cell.angle_gamma   90.00
#
_symmetry.space_group_name_H-M   'P 1'
#
loop_
_entity.id
_entity.type
_entity.pdbx_description
1 polymer ?
#
loop_
_entity_poly.entity_id
_entity_poly.type
_entity_poly.pdbx_seq_one_letter_code
_entity_poly.pdbx_strand_id
1 'polypeptide(L)'
;MYSITVTSLPAVLCFIAVNKPVPEEVIYNHFLLNNYDTSMLEKNSFSICNNLNSTIMYTMISSLILFFIINYVLVIILYIKYHLYMKEYNSIMSNHTKRMHKEFNRLLLLQSVIPTFIIGIPVLYYVICLLFQNYEMAELFGTTIQQITSSVCYVNPLLYLVVSRRNRQYLKNYFEKVVYVLTKCNFKYFGRNIVVGSASRNMG
;
A
#
# COMPACT_ATOMS: atom_id res chain seq x y z
N MET A 1 -13.11 -3.64 -13.51
CA MET A 1 -14.12 -4.58 -12.97
C MET A 1 -13.57 -6.02 -12.86
N TYR A 2 -12.76 -6.52 -13.80
CA TYR A 2 -12.11 -7.85 -13.69
C TYR A 2 -11.11 -8.02 -12.53
N SER A 3 -10.52 -6.93 -12.01
CA SER A 3 -9.54 -7.04 -10.91
C SER A 3 -10.19 -7.39 -9.56
N ILE A 4 -11.47 -7.05 -9.35
CA ILE A 4 -12.15 -7.20 -8.04
C ILE A 4 -12.51 -8.67 -7.78
N THR A 5 -12.90 -9.41 -8.82
CA THR A 5 -13.25 -10.83 -8.70
C THR A 5 -12.01 -11.69 -8.43
N VAL A 6 -10.88 -11.40 -9.09
CA VAL A 6 -9.63 -12.16 -8.90
C VAL A 6 -9.02 -11.92 -7.52
N THR A 7 -9.18 -10.74 -6.92
CA THR A 7 -8.70 -10.45 -5.56
C THR A 7 -9.54 -11.08 -4.46
N SER A 8 -10.80 -11.43 -4.72
CA SER A 8 -11.69 -12.01 -3.70
C SER A 8 -11.37 -13.48 -3.39
N LEU A 9 -10.83 -14.22 -4.35
CA LEU A 9 -10.56 -15.66 -4.22
C LEU A 9 -9.46 -15.98 -3.18
N PRO A 10 -8.29 -15.32 -3.18
CA PRO A 10 -7.28 -15.53 -2.14
C PRO A 10 -7.79 -15.16 -0.74
N ALA A 11 -8.60 -14.10 -0.62
CA ALA A 11 -9.15 -13.67 0.65
C ALA A 11 -10.10 -14.71 1.25
N VAL A 12 -10.97 -15.32 0.42
CA VAL A 12 -11.86 -16.40 0.84
C VAL A 12 -11.06 -17.65 1.24
N LEU A 13 -10.01 -18.01 0.50
CA LEU A 13 -9.15 -19.14 0.85
C LEU A 13 -8.37 -18.90 2.15
N CYS A 14 -7.90 -17.66 2.38
CA CYS A 14 -7.30 -17.27 3.66
C CYS A 14 -8.32 -17.43 4.80
N PHE A 15 -9.56 -16.97 4.61
CA PHE A 15 -10.60 -17.09 5.62
C PHE A 15 -10.94 -18.56 5.94
N ILE A 16 -11.04 -19.42 4.93
CA ILE A 16 -11.31 -20.87 5.13
C ILE A 16 -10.15 -21.57 5.86
N ALA A 17 -8.91 -21.12 5.63
CA ALA A 17 -7.75 -21.70 6.29
C ALA A 17 -7.63 -21.31 7.77
N VAL A 18 -8.21 -20.17 8.14
CA VAL A 18 -8.34 -19.70 9.52
C VAL A 18 -9.52 -20.41 10.19
N ASN A 19 -9.44 -21.72 10.36
CA ASN A 19 -10.58 -22.52 10.82
C ASN A 19 -10.50 -22.99 12.28
N LYS A 20 -9.41 -22.70 12.99
CA LYS A 20 -9.29 -23.06 14.41
C LYS A 20 -8.68 -21.91 15.20
N PRO A 21 -9.43 -21.26 16.11
CA PRO A 21 -8.81 -20.37 17.09
C PRO A 21 -7.87 -21.20 17.96
N VAL A 22 -6.66 -20.71 18.17
CA VAL A 22 -5.76 -21.29 19.17
C VAL A 22 -6.32 -20.95 20.54
N PRO A 23 -6.31 -21.88 21.52
CA PRO A 23 -6.72 -21.55 22.88
C PRO A 23 -5.94 -20.35 23.41
N GLU A 24 -6.64 -19.36 23.97
CA GLU A 24 -6.09 -18.07 24.39
C GLU A 24 -4.87 -18.22 25.32
N GLU A 25 -4.90 -19.25 26.17
CA GLU A 25 -3.84 -19.55 27.14
C GLU A 25 -2.52 -19.97 26.48
N VAL A 26 -2.54 -20.59 25.30
CA VAL A 26 -1.32 -21.13 24.65
C VAL A 26 -0.41 -20.00 24.18
N ILE A 27 -0.99 -18.95 23.59
CA ILE A 27 -0.23 -17.79 23.10
C ILE A 27 0.31 -16.99 24.28
N TYR A 28 -0.53 -16.70 25.27
CA TYR A 28 -0.10 -15.97 26.47
C TYR A 28 1.05 -16.68 27.17
N ASN A 29 0.95 -17.99 27.37
CA ASN A 29 2.01 -18.79 27.99
C ASN A 29 3.29 -18.82 27.13
N HIS A 30 3.18 -18.87 25.80
CA HIS A 30 4.35 -18.82 24.92
C HIS A 30 5.12 -17.50 25.04
N PHE A 31 4.41 -16.36 25.08
CA PHE A 31 5.03 -15.05 25.27
C PHE A 31 5.68 -14.90 26.65
N LEU A 32 5.03 -15.43 27.70
CA LEU A 32 5.54 -15.40 29.06
C LEU A 32 6.83 -16.25 29.19
N LEU A 33 6.86 -17.43 28.56
CA LEU A 33 8.03 -18.32 28.56
C LEU A 33 9.24 -17.73 27.84
N ASN A 34 9.01 -16.93 26.80
CA ASN A 34 10.08 -16.29 26.03
C ASN A 34 10.52 -14.92 26.57
N ASN A 35 9.97 -14.48 27.71
CA ASN A 35 10.24 -13.17 28.31
C ASN A 35 9.97 -11.98 27.36
N TYR A 36 8.97 -12.11 26.48
CA TYR A 36 8.54 -10.98 25.65
C TYR A 36 7.73 -9.97 26.47
N ASP A 37 7.77 -8.70 26.08
CA ASP A 37 6.94 -7.68 26.71
C ASP A 37 5.45 -7.97 26.41
N THR A 38 4.70 -8.30 27.46
CA THR A 38 3.27 -8.63 27.39
C THR A 38 2.38 -7.41 27.62
N SER A 39 2.94 -6.20 27.71
CA SER A 39 2.19 -4.96 27.95
C SER A 39 1.03 -4.70 26.98
N MET A 40 1.08 -5.28 25.77
CA MET A 40 0.05 -5.17 24.74
C MET A 40 -0.82 -6.43 24.56
N LEU A 41 -0.57 -7.49 25.33
CA LEU A 41 -1.25 -8.79 25.21
C LEU A 41 -2.16 -9.01 26.42
N GLU A 42 -3.46 -8.85 26.23
CA GLU A 42 -4.46 -9.25 27.22
C GLU A 42 -4.61 -10.77 27.23
N LYS A 43 -5.00 -11.35 28.37
CA LYS A 43 -5.23 -12.80 28.50
C LYS A 43 -6.32 -13.31 27.54
N ASN A 44 -7.20 -12.42 27.07
CA ASN A 44 -8.29 -12.71 26.15
C ASN A 44 -7.92 -12.40 24.67
N SER A 45 -6.63 -12.29 24.36
CA SER A 45 -6.17 -12.00 23.00
C SER A 45 -6.40 -13.21 22.10
N PHE A 46 -7.15 -13.02 21.03
CA PHE A 46 -7.30 -14.03 20.00
C PHE A 46 -6.11 -13.98 19.04
N SER A 47 -5.44 -15.12 18.85
CA SER A 47 -4.53 -15.30 17.73
C SER A 47 -4.97 -16.46 16.85
N ILE A 48 -4.73 -16.24 15.57
CA ILE A 48 -5.01 -17.15 14.50
C ILE A 48 -3.69 -17.85 14.18
N CYS A 49 -3.64 -19.15 14.37
CA CYS A 49 -2.52 -19.94 13.90
C CYS A 49 -3.02 -21.11 13.06
N ASN A 50 -2.20 -21.49 12.09
CA ASN A 50 -2.45 -22.69 11.30
C ASN A 50 -1.19 -23.57 11.35
N ASN A 51 -1.39 -24.88 11.28
CA ASN A 51 -0.28 -25.80 11.17
C ASN A 51 0.39 -25.62 9.81
N LEU A 52 1.67 -25.26 9.80
CA LEU A 52 2.45 -25.01 8.59
C LEU A 52 2.53 -26.24 7.68
N ASN A 53 2.51 -27.44 8.24
CA ASN A 53 2.53 -28.70 7.49
C ASN A 53 1.14 -29.17 7.04
N SER A 54 0.09 -28.38 7.28
CA SER A 54 -1.25 -28.74 6.81
C SER A 54 -1.36 -28.59 5.29
N THR A 55 -2.11 -29.49 4.65
CA THR A 55 -2.45 -29.40 3.21
C THR A 55 -3.12 -28.06 2.86
N ILE A 56 -3.84 -27.48 3.83
CA ILE A 56 -4.52 -26.18 3.72
C ILE A 56 -3.49 -25.05 3.53
N MET A 57 -2.38 -25.05 4.28
CA MET A 57 -1.32 -24.05 4.13
C MET A 57 -0.65 -24.13 2.74
N TYR A 58 -0.36 -25.33 2.25
CA TYR A 58 0.17 -25.50 0.89
C TYR A 58 -0.79 -24.99 -0.18
N THR A 59 -2.10 -25.22 0.01
CA THR A 59 -3.14 -24.73 -0.90
C THR A 59 -3.22 -23.20 -0.87
N MET A 60 -3.13 -22.58 0.31
CA MET A 60 -3.04 -21.11 0.44
C MET A 60 -1.83 -20.54 -0.30
N ILE A 61 -0.63 -21.06 -0.02
CA ILE A 61 0.62 -20.60 -0.64
C ILE A 61 0.54 -20.74 -2.17
N SER A 62 0.06 -21.90 -2.66
CA SER A 62 -0.13 -22.14 -4.09
C SER A 62 -1.11 -21.13 -4.72
N SER A 63 -2.25 -20.86 -4.06
CA SER A 63 -3.24 -19.89 -4.55
C SER A 63 -2.67 -18.47 -4.62
N LEU A 64 -1.81 -18.09 -3.67
CA LEU A 64 -1.15 -16.80 -3.63
C LEU A 64 -0.13 -16.66 -4.76
N ILE A 65 0.68 -17.69 -5.02
CA ILE A 65 1.62 -17.71 -6.16
C ILE A 65 0.86 -17.57 -7.48
N LEU A 66 -0.21 -18.35 -7.65
CA LEU A 66 -1.05 -18.33 -8.84
C LEU A 66 -1.71 -16.94 -9.04
N PHE A 67 -2.14 -16.29 -7.96
CA PHE A 67 -2.64 -14.92 -8.00
C PHE A 67 -1.60 -13.95 -8.57
N PHE A 68 -0.34 -13.99 -8.10
CA PHE A 68 0.71 -13.13 -8.64
C PHE A 68 0.97 -13.41 -10.13
N ILE A 69 1.05 -14.68 -10.53
CA ILE A 69 1.26 -15.07 -11.93
C ILE A 69 0.15 -14.50 -12.83
N ILE A 70 -1.11 -14.68 -12.44
CA ILE A 70 -2.26 -14.15 -13.21
C ILE A 70 -2.19 -12.63 -13.33
N ASN A 71 -1.88 -11.92 -12.24
CA ASN A 71 -1.76 -10.46 -12.28
C ASN A 71 -0.62 -10.01 -13.21
N TYR A 72 0.55 -10.65 -13.16
CA TYR A 72 1.66 -10.34 -14.07
C TYR A 72 1.28 -10.58 -15.54
N VAL A 73 0.64 -11.71 -15.85
CA VAL A 73 0.18 -12.02 -17.20
C VAL A 73 -0.86 -10.99 -17.68
N LEU A 74 -1.81 -10.61 -16.83
CA LEU A 74 -2.80 -9.58 -17.16
C LEU A 74 -2.15 -8.23 -17.48
N VAL A 75 -1.14 -7.82 -16.71
CA VAL A 75 -0.40 -6.57 -16.98
C VAL A 75 0.29 -6.62 -18.35
N ILE A 76 0.91 -7.75 -18.69
CA ILE A 76 1.57 -7.94 -20.00
C ILE A 76 0.53 -7.90 -21.14
N ILE A 77 -0.60 -8.60 -21.00
CA ILE A 77 -1.67 -8.61 -22.01
C ILE A 77 -2.22 -7.19 -22.22
N LEU A 78 -2.48 -6.45 -21.14
CA LEU A 78 -2.97 -5.07 -21.21
C LEU A 78 -1.96 -4.17 -21.91
N TYR A 79 -0.67 -4.33 -21.63
CA TYR A 79 0.41 -3.59 -22.28
C TYR A 79 0.44 -3.84 -23.80
N ILE A 80 0.40 -5.12 -24.22
CA ILE A 80 0.42 -5.50 -25.63
C ILE A 80 -0.83 -4.97 -26.34
N LYS A 81 -2.02 -5.20 -25.77
CA LYS A 81 -3.30 -4.76 -26.35
C LYS A 81 -3.32 -3.24 -26.55
N TYR A 82 -2.83 -2.49 -25.57
CA TYR A 82 -2.71 -1.05 -25.69
C TYR A 82 -1.75 -0.62 -26.80
N HIS A 83 -0.58 -1.25 -26.88
CA HIS A 83 0.42 -0.91 -27.90
C HIS A 83 -0.12 -1.16 -29.31
N LEU A 84 -0.83 -2.27 -29.53
CA LEU A 84 -1.50 -2.57 -30.79
C LEU A 84 -2.58 -1.54 -31.12
N TYR A 85 -3.45 -1.21 -30.15
CA TYR A 85 -4.49 -0.21 -30.31
C TYR A 85 -3.91 1.16 -30.71
N MET A 86 -2.84 1.61 -30.03
CA MET A 86 -2.21 2.88 -30.37
C MET A 86 -1.56 2.87 -31.76
N LYS A 87 -1.09 1.71 -32.26
CA LYS A 87 -0.53 1.60 -33.61
C LYS A 87 -1.62 1.70 -34.68
N GLU A 88 -2.75 1.05 -34.47
CA GLU A 88 -3.87 1.01 -35.40
C GLU A 88 -4.58 2.37 -35.52
N TYR A 89 -4.91 3.00 -34.39
CA TYR A 89 -5.70 4.24 -34.37
C TYR A 89 -4.86 5.53 -34.40
N ASN A 90 -3.54 5.41 -34.59
CA ASN A 90 -2.65 6.58 -34.58
C ASN A 90 -2.98 7.57 -35.70
N SER A 91 -3.36 7.13 -36.89
CA SER A 91 -3.64 8.06 -38.00
C SER A 91 -4.96 8.82 -37.81
N ILE A 92 -5.93 8.23 -37.08
CA ILE A 92 -7.30 8.73 -36.97
C ILE A 92 -7.47 9.67 -35.76
N MET A 93 -6.71 9.45 -34.69
CA MET A 93 -6.85 10.26 -33.47
C MET A 93 -6.24 11.66 -33.57
N SER A 94 -6.92 12.64 -32.97
CA SER A 94 -6.33 13.97 -32.76
C SER A 94 -5.11 13.90 -31.82
N ASN A 95 -4.18 14.85 -31.97
CA ASN A 95 -2.99 14.93 -31.11
C ASN A 95 -3.35 15.10 -29.63
N HIS A 96 -4.44 15.79 -29.32
CA HIS A 96 -4.93 15.92 -27.94
C HIS A 96 -5.39 14.58 -27.37
N THR A 97 -6.20 13.83 -28.13
CA THR A 97 -6.72 12.52 -27.72
C THR A 97 -5.59 11.51 -27.54
N LYS A 98 -4.62 11.46 -28.45
CA LYS A 98 -3.41 10.61 -28.32
C LYS A 98 -2.67 10.87 -27.02
N ARG A 99 -2.47 12.15 -26.69
CA ARG A 99 -1.75 12.54 -25.47
C ARG A 99 -2.51 12.08 -24.23
N MET A 100 -3.82 12.26 -24.20
CA MET A 100 -4.66 11.80 -23.09
C MET A 100 -4.57 10.28 -22.91
N HIS A 101 -4.70 9.50 -23.99
CA HIS A 101 -4.59 8.03 -23.90
C HIS A 101 -3.19 7.59 -23.45
N LYS A 102 -2.13 8.24 -23.94
CA LYS A 102 -0.76 7.96 -23.50
C LYS A 102 -0.55 8.25 -22.02
N GLU A 103 -1.07 9.36 -21.52
CA GLU A 103 -0.99 9.71 -20.09
C GLU A 103 -1.80 8.73 -19.23
N PHE A 104 -3.02 8.39 -19.64
CA PHE A 104 -3.87 7.43 -18.94
C PHE A 104 -3.27 6.02 -18.91
N ASN A 105 -2.72 5.54 -20.02
CA ASN A 105 -2.11 4.21 -20.06
C ASN A 105 -0.80 4.15 -19.26
N ARG A 106 0.02 5.21 -19.32
CA ARG A 106 1.21 5.31 -18.47
C ARG A 106 0.83 5.21 -16.99
N LEU A 107 -0.26 5.88 -16.60
CA LEU A 107 -0.78 5.79 -15.24
C LEU A 107 -1.26 4.36 -14.90
N LEU A 108 -2.05 3.73 -15.76
CA LEU A 108 -2.50 2.35 -15.55
C LEU A 108 -1.33 1.38 -15.38
N LEU A 109 -0.30 1.50 -16.22
CA LEU A 109 0.90 0.68 -16.12
C LEU A 109 1.63 0.93 -14.81
N LEU A 110 1.85 2.19 -14.41
CA LEU A 110 2.50 2.50 -13.13
C LEU A 110 1.71 1.97 -11.94
N GLN A 111 0.39 2.16 -11.92
CA GLN A 111 -0.49 1.66 -10.86
C GLN A 111 -0.59 0.14 -10.82
N SER A 112 -0.34 -0.55 -11.92
CA SER A 112 -0.37 -2.02 -11.93
C SER A 112 1.00 -2.61 -11.57
N VAL A 113 2.06 -2.02 -12.10
CA VAL A 113 3.44 -2.49 -11.91
C VAL A 113 3.92 -2.20 -10.49
N ILE A 114 3.80 -0.95 -10.02
CA ILE A 114 4.42 -0.53 -8.75
C ILE A 114 3.90 -1.34 -7.55
N PRO A 115 2.58 -1.46 -7.30
CA PRO A 115 2.04 -2.33 -6.26
C PRO A 115 2.50 -3.79 -6.36
N THR A 116 2.52 -4.34 -7.59
CA THR A 116 2.88 -5.74 -7.81
C THR A 116 4.34 -5.99 -7.45
N PHE A 117 5.25 -5.07 -7.74
CA PHE A 117 6.65 -5.18 -7.34
C PHE A 117 6.86 -4.90 -5.85
N ILE A 118 6.23 -3.83 -5.31
CA ILE A 118 6.37 -3.45 -3.89
C ILE A 118 5.83 -4.55 -2.97
N ILE A 119 4.73 -5.22 -3.32
CA ILE A 119 4.16 -6.31 -2.52
C ILE A 119 4.80 -7.65 -2.91
N GLY A 120 4.97 -7.90 -4.20
CA GLY A 120 5.39 -9.20 -4.70
C GLY A 120 6.76 -9.61 -4.18
N ILE A 121 7.73 -8.68 -4.10
CA ILE A 121 9.07 -9.00 -3.62
C ILE A 121 9.06 -9.42 -2.14
N PRO A 122 8.53 -8.61 -1.18
CA PRO A 122 8.46 -9.01 0.22
C PRO A 122 7.64 -10.30 0.44
N VAL A 123 6.53 -10.46 -0.28
CA VAL A 123 5.69 -11.66 -0.12
C VAL A 123 6.40 -12.91 -0.66
N LEU A 124 7.10 -12.82 -1.80
CA LEU A 124 7.92 -13.94 -2.29
C LEU A 124 9.04 -14.29 -1.31
N TYR A 125 9.72 -13.28 -0.77
CA TYR A 125 10.75 -13.49 0.26
C TYR A 125 10.19 -14.20 1.49
N TYR A 126 9.01 -13.81 1.96
CA TYR A 126 8.34 -14.46 3.08
C TYR A 126 7.96 -15.92 2.78
N VAL A 127 7.40 -16.19 1.60
CA VAL A 127 7.08 -17.56 1.17
C VAL A 127 8.35 -18.41 1.11
N ILE A 128 9.45 -17.88 0.59
CA ILE A 128 10.75 -18.57 0.57
C ILE A 128 11.22 -18.89 1.99
N CYS A 129 11.15 -17.93 2.93
CA CYS A 129 11.53 -18.16 4.32
C CYS A 129 10.68 -19.28 4.96
N LEU A 130 9.37 -19.31 4.69
CA LEU A 130 8.50 -20.39 5.16
C LEU A 130 8.86 -21.75 4.57
N LEU A 131 9.20 -21.81 3.28
CA LEU A 131 9.61 -23.06 2.62
C LEU A 131 10.94 -23.61 3.17
N PHE A 132 11.87 -22.74 3.53
CA PHE A 132 13.15 -23.11 4.15
C PHE A 132 13.07 -23.27 5.68
N GLN A 133 11.86 -23.21 6.27
CA GLN A 133 11.63 -23.36 7.72
C GLN A 133 12.39 -22.34 8.59
N ASN A 134 12.70 -21.16 8.03
CA ASN A 134 13.34 -20.08 8.78
C ASN A 134 12.27 -19.23 9.49
N TYR A 135 11.78 -19.74 10.62
CA TYR A 135 10.62 -19.18 11.31
C TYR A 135 10.92 -17.87 12.05
N GLU A 136 12.12 -17.70 12.59
CA GLU A 136 12.52 -16.47 13.29
C GLU A 136 12.44 -15.24 12.35
N MET A 137 12.94 -15.41 11.11
CA MET A 137 12.83 -14.35 10.11
C MET A 137 11.39 -14.14 9.65
N ALA A 138 10.62 -15.21 9.47
CA ALA A 138 9.22 -15.10 9.08
C ALA A 138 8.41 -14.32 10.13
N GLU A 139 8.60 -14.58 11.42
CA GLU A 139 7.92 -13.88 12.51
C GLU A 139 8.23 -12.37 12.51
N LEU A 140 9.52 -12.02 12.39
CA LEU A 140 9.97 -10.63 12.40
C LEU A 140 9.47 -9.84 11.17
N PHE A 141 9.47 -10.45 9.99
CA PHE A 141 9.07 -9.78 8.76
C PHE A 141 7.56 -9.82 8.50
N GLY A 142 6.82 -10.77 9.07
CA GLY A 142 5.39 -10.95 8.78
C GLY A 142 4.55 -9.69 9.04
N THR A 143 4.75 -9.05 10.20
CA THR A 143 4.06 -7.80 10.57
C THR A 143 4.44 -6.65 9.65
N THR A 144 5.73 -6.50 9.33
CA THR A 144 6.24 -5.47 8.43
C THR A 144 5.66 -5.62 7.02
N ILE A 145 5.59 -6.86 6.51
CA ILE A 145 5.01 -7.16 5.19
C ILE A 145 3.52 -6.84 5.16
N GLN A 146 2.80 -7.15 6.23
CA GLN A 146 1.38 -6.81 6.34
C GLN A 146 1.17 -5.29 6.34
N GLN A 147 2.04 -4.53 7.02
CA GLN A 147 2.00 -3.06 7.00
C GLN A 147 2.31 -2.50 5.61
N ILE A 148 3.34 -3.02 4.93
CA ILE A 148 3.67 -2.62 3.54
C ILE A 148 2.49 -2.93 2.61
N THR A 149 1.88 -4.10 2.74
CA THR A 149 0.72 -4.50 1.92
C THR A 149 -0.47 -3.56 2.15
N SER A 150 -0.73 -3.18 3.41
CA SER A 150 -1.77 -2.20 3.75
C SER A 150 -1.46 -0.80 3.20
N SER A 151 -0.18 -0.44 3.11
CA SER A 151 0.25 0.86 2.57
C SER A 151 -0.05 1.03 1.07
N VAL A 152 -0.15 -0.08 0.32
CA VAL A 152 -0.40 -0.05 -1.13
C VAL A 152 -1.73 0.59 -1.50
N CYS A 153 -2.74 0.50 -0.64
CA CYS A 153 -4.02 1.18 -0.83
C CYS A 153 -3.85 2.71 -0.99
N TYR A 154 -2.81 3.29 -0.38
CA TYR A 154 -2.49 4.72 -0.50
C TYR A 154 -1.61 5.03 -1.71
N VAL A 155 -0.80 4.08 -2.18
CA VAL A 155 0.11 4.26 -3.32
C VAL A 155 -0.67 4.55 -4.61
N ASN A 156 -1.79 3.87 -4.84
CA ASN A 156 -2.59 4.05 -6.06
C ASN A 156 -3.16 5.48 -6.25
N PRO A 157 -3.88 6.07 -5.28
CA PRO A 157 -4.35 7.44 -5.39
C PRO A 157 -3.19 8.45 -5.37
N LEU A 158 -2.09 8.17 -4.66
CA LEU A 158 -0.91 9.03 -4.68
C LEU A 158 -0.25 9.06 -6.06
N LEU A 159 -0.09 7.91 -6.72
CA LEU A 159 0.37 7.81 -8.10
C LEU A 159 -0.56 8.57 -9.05
N TYR A 160 -1.88 8.50 -8.85
CA TYR A 160 -2.85 9.26 -9.65
C TYR A 160 -2.62 10.78 -9.55
N LEU A 161 -2.42 11.29 -8.34
CA LEU A 161 -2.16 12.70 -8.09
C LEU A 161 -0.81 13.16 -8.69
N VAL A 162 0.24 12.34 -8.53
CA VAL A 162 1.60 12.69 -8.96
C VAL A 162 1.78 12.54 -10.48
N VAL A 163 1.19 11.53 -11.11
CA VAL A 163 1.44 11.24 -12.54
C VAL A 163 0.57 12.11 -13.45
N SER A 164 -0.69 12.37 -13.10
CA SER A 164 -1.62 13.17 -13.91
C SER A 164 -1.16 14.63 -14.01
N ARG A 165 -0.91 15.12 -15.22
CA ARG A 165 -0.41 16.49 -15.44
C ARG A 165 -1.38 17.55 -14.94
N ARG A 166 -2.68 17.35 -15.15
CA ARG A 166 -3.74 18.25 -14.65
C ARG A 166 -3.71 18.30 -13.14
N ASN A 167 -3.66 17.14 -12.49
CA ASN A 167 -3.65 17.06 -11.03
C ASN A 167 -2.40 17.72 -10.45
N ARG A 168 -1.22 17.50 -11.04
CA ARG A 168 0.00 18.21 -10.62
C ARG A 168 -0.11 19.73 -10.68
N GLN A 169 -0.76 20.27 -11.71
CA GLN A 169 -0.99 21.72 -11.82
C GLN A 169 -1.91 22.22 -10.71
N TYR A 170 -3.02 21.50 -10.44
CA TYR A 170 -3.90 21.82 -9.33
C TYR A 170 -3.20 21.72 -7.98
N LEU A 171 -2.42 20.67 -7.75
CA LEU A 171 -1.66 20.44 -6.53
C LEU A 171 -0.66 21.58 -6.33
N LYS A 172 0.12 21.94 -7.36
CA LYS A 172 1.07 23.05 -7.30
C LYS A 172 0.38 24.37 -6.93
N ASN A 173 -0.72 24.71 -7.60
CA ASN A 173 -1.48 25.93 -7.32
C ASN A 173 -2.06 25.92 -5.89
N TYR A 174 -2.48 24.76 -5.39
CA TYR A 174 -2.97 24.62 -4.02
C TYR A 174 -1.85 24.80 -3.00
N PHE A 175 -0.69 24.16 -3.21
CA PHE A 175 0.49 24.32 -2.35
C PHE A 175 0.99 25.77 -2.33
N GLU A 176 1.03 26.45 -3.47
CA GLU A 176 1.39 27.87 -3.54
C GLU A 176 0.43 28.74 -2.70
N LYS A 177 -0.89 28.46 -2.74
CA LYS A 177 -1.87 29.14 -1.89
C LYS A 177 -1.67 28.85 -0.40
N VAL A 178 -1.42 27.60 -0.03
CA VAL A 178 -1.18 27.22 1.37
C VAL A 178 0.08 27.89 1.91
N VAL A 179 1.18 27.86 1.15
CA VAL A 179 2.44 28.53 1.52
C VAL A 179 2.22 30.04 1.65
N TYR A 180 1.48 30.67 0.74
CA TYR A 180 1.13 32.09 0.82
C TYR A 180 0.33 32.41 2.10
N VAL A 181 -0.66 31.59 2.47
CA VAL A 181 -1.45 31.79 3.70
C VAL A 181 -0.57 31.62 4.94
N LEU A 182 0.25 30.57 5.00
CA LEU A 182 1.14 30.30 6.14
C LEU A 182 2.17 31.43 6.33
N THR A 183 2.80 31.90 5.25
CA THR A 183 3.76 33.01 5.31
C THR A 183 3.10 34.34 5.69
N LYS A 184 1.92 34.65 5.18
CA LYS A 184 1.17 35.87 5.54
C LYS A 184 0.65 35.84 6.99
N CYS A 185 0.20 34.68 7.47
CA CYS A 185 -0.23 34.50 8.86
C CYS A 185 0.94 34.67 9.84
N ASN A 186 2.12 34.10 9.52
CA ASN A 186 3.34 34.31 10.33
C ASN A 186 3.72 35.80 10.39
N PHE A 187 3.62 36.53 9.28
CA PHE A 187 3.93 37.96 9.24
C PHE A 187 2.97 38.81 10.09
N LYS A 188 1.68 38.47 10.08
CA LYS A 188 0.66 39.19 10.86
C LYS A 188 0.81 38.96 12.38
N TYR A 189 1.27 37.77 12.78
CA TYR A 189 1.56 37.46 14.19
C TYR A 189 2.84 38.18 14.67
N PHE A 190 3.87 38.23 13.83
CA PHE A 190 5.12 38.93 14.15
C PHE A 190 4.94 40.46 14.26
N GLY A 191 4.14 41.06 13.37
CA GLY A 191 3.84 42.49 13.42
C GLY A 191 3.03 42.94 14.64
N ARG A 192 2.16 42.08 15.21
CA ARG A 192 1.42 42.39 16.45
C ARG A 192 2.32 42.39 17.69
N ASN A 193 3.28 41.48 17.78
CA ASN A 193 4.17 41.39 18.94
C ASN A 193 5.15 42.57 19.03
N ILE A 194 5.55 43.15 17.89
CA ILE A 194 6.41 44.35 17.86
C ILE A 194 5.67 45.61 18.33
N VAL A 195 4.37 45.76 17.99
CA VAL A 195 3.57 46.92 18.37
C VAL A 195 3.13 46.88 19.85
N VAL A 196 2.90 45.68 20.41
CA VAL A 196 2.59 45.54 21.84
C VAL A 196 3.84 45.72 22.72
N GLY A 197 5.02 45.35 22.24
CA GLY A 197 6.29 45.55 22.97
C GLY A 197 6.76 47.01 23.06
N SER A 198 6.37 47.87 22.12
CA SER A 198 6.75 49.30 22.14
C SER A 198 5.80 50.19 22.94
N ALA A 199 4.54 49.79 23.14
CA ALA A 199 3.59 50.52 23.99
C ALA A 199 3.89 50.39 25.50
N SER A 200 4.61 49.34 25.92
CA SER A 200 4.92 49.08 27.34
C SER A 200 6.16 49.82 27.87
N ARG A 201 6.90 50.59 27.04
CA ARG A 201 8.15 51.28 27.47
C ARG A 201 8.02 52.76 27.79
N ASN A 202 6.83 53.37 27.62
CA ASN A 202 6.63 54.81 27.86
C ASN A 202 5.78 55.11 29.11
N MET A 203 5.78 54.23 30.12
CA MET A 203 5.05 54.43 31.39
C MET A 203 5.95 54.37 32.63
N GLY A 204 7.24 54.69 32.50
CA GLY A 204 8.19 54.82 33.61
C GLY A 204 8.89 56.17 33.57
#